data_AF-A0A6I4YEC7-F1
#
_entry.id   AF-A0A6I4YEC7-F1
#
_cell.length_a   1.000
_cell.length_b   1.000
_cell.length_c   1.000
_cell.angle_alpha   90.00
_cell.angle_beta   90.00
_cell.angle_gamma   90.00
#
_symmetry.space_group_name_H-M   'P 1'
#
loop_
_entity.id
_entity.type
_entity.pdbx_description
1 polymer ?
#
loop_
_entity_poly.entity_id
_entity_poly.type
_entity_poly.pdbx_seq_one_letter_code
_entity_poly.pdbx_strand_id
1 'polypeptide(L)'
;MSGIVWLALDGVGHPQDAPVGSVWDQPLGTLRPLVDVGRCLDATLGVPGLPQSGTGQACWLTGRDAVRVMGEHFGPHPGPTLQRLLQVEALPVRLAQASARVALGNEYVPAYFQALESGAGRRNRMGCFPFAFRAAGLPLNPPGVPLLGATLGLGYARPWAAVGEEGAALDALTRHGAALARTATEVDLLALDLWFGDLLGHAGAPDVPGDALAAGRSYLRRVDALLSGLLGAGARVVVSSDHGNLEDLRTKGHTTARVPFAGVGVDLGQPRNVVEAGRVLAGWFGLPAPLPDA
;
A
#
# COMPACT_ATOMS: atom_id res chain seq x y z
N MET A 1 0.37 23.18 8.33
CA MET A 1 0.49 22.50 7.02
C MET A 1 -0.27 21.19 7.12
N SER A 2 -0.98 20.76 6.06
CA SER A 2 -1.66 19.46 6.08
C SER A 2 -0.62 18.32 6.17
N GLY A 3 -0.97 17.24 6.86
CA GLY A 3 -0.21 15.99 6.87
C GLY A 3 -0.20 15.31 5.51
N ILE A 4 0.51 14.19 5.45
CA ILE A 4 0.68 13.40 4.22
C ILE A 4 -0.29 12.22 4.26
N VAL A 5 -1.06 12.02 3.19
CA VAL A 5 -1.84 10.80 2.98
C VAL A 5 -1.00 9.83 2.14
N TRP A 6 -0.73 8.65 2.68
CA TRP A 6 0.01 7.59 2.01
C TRP A 6 -0.92 6.47 1.58
N LEU A 7 -1.13 6.33 0.27
CA LEU A 7 -1.79 5.19 -0.34
C LEU A 7 -0.74 4.13 -0.70
N ALA A 8 -0.62 3.09 0.12
CA ALA A 8 0.25 1.96 -0.14
C ALA A 8 -0.55 0.87 -0.86
N LEU A 9 -0.27 0.67 -2.15
CA LEU A 9 -0.89 -0.38 -2.96
C LEU A 9 -0.08 -1.67 -2.84
N ASP A 10 -0.72 -2.77 -2.49
CA ASP A 10 -0.05 -4.09 -2.46
C ASP A 10 -0.18 -4.76 -3.84
N GLY A 11 0.95 -5.23 -4.38
CA GLY A 11 0.97 -6.00 -5.62
C GLY A 11 0.53 -5.23 -6.88
N VAL A 12 0.97 -3.97 -7.04
CA VAL A 12 0.67 -3.15 -8.23
C VAL A 12 1.96 -2.71 -8.93
N GLY A 13 2.32 -3.39 -10.01
CA GLY A 13 3.46 -3.04 -10.85
C GLY A 13 3.20 -1.80 -11.71
N HIS A 14 4.29 -1.16 -12.12
CA HIS A 14 4.31 0.07 -12.88
C HIS A 14 3.78 -0.17 -14.31
N PRO A 15 2.96 0.75 -14.88
CA PRO A 15 2.37 0.56 -16.20
C PRO A 15 3.38 0.43 -17.34
N GLN A 16 4.63 0.91 -17.17
CA GLN A 16 5.70 0.74 -18.15
C GLN A 16 6.16 -0.72 -18.30
N ASP A 17 5.97 -1.54 -17.28
CA ASP A 17 6.35 -2.96 -17.27
C ASP A 17 5.13 -3.87 -17.46
N ALA A 18 3.93 -3.28 -17.59
CA ALA A 18 2.69 -4.00 -17.76
C ALA A 18 2.48 -4.46 -19.22
N PRO A 19 1.96 -5.66 -19.46
CA PRO A 19 1.60 -6.10 -20.80
C PRO A 19 0.42 -5.32 -21.38
N VAL A 20 0.33 -5.32 -22.72
CA VAL A 20 -0.88 -4.89 -23.44
C VAL A 20 -2.06 -5.77 -22.99
N GLY A 21 -3.21 -5.13 -22.78
CA GLY A 21 -4.43 -5.72 -22.23
C GLY A 21 -4.51 -5.70 -20.71
N SER A 22 -3.47 -5.25 -20.00
CA SER A 22 -3.41 -5.22 -18.53
C SER A 22 -4.50 -4.35 -17.88
N VAL A 23 -4.59 -4.40 -16.55
CA VAL A 23 -5.48 -3.54 -15.76
C VAL A 23 -5.22 -2.04 -15.98
N TRP A 24 -4.06 -1.65 -16.50
CA TRP A 24 -3.68 -0.27 -16.79
C TRP A 24 -4.24 0.26 -18.12
N ASP A 25 -4.69 -0.62 -19.03
CA ASP A 25 -5.16 -0.25 -20.37
C ASP A 25 -6.61 0.25 -20.36
N GLN A 26 -6.87 1.29 -19.58
CA GLN A 26 -8.15 1.96 -19.40
C GLN A 26 -7.91 3.45 -19.04
N PRO A 27 -8.90 4.33 -19.22
CA PRO A 27 -8.80 5.70 -18.72
C PRO A 27 -8.77 5.73 -17.19
N LEU A 28 -7.76 6.39 -16.63
CA LEU A 28 -7.64 6.73 -15.20
C LEU A 28 -7.23 8.20 -15.14
N GLY A 29 -8.15 9.08 -14.75
CA GLY A 29 -8.01 10.53 -14.93
C GLY A 29 -6.98 11.19 -14.02
N THR A 30 -6.66 10.53 -12.90
CA THR A 30 -5.84 11.08 -11.83
C THR A 30 -4.64 10.18 -11.52
N LEU A 31 -4.88 8.87 -11.35
CA LEU A 31 -3.85 7.90 -10.99
C LEU A 31 -2.81 7.72 -12.09
N ARG A 32 -3.23 7.57 -13.36
CA ARG A 32 -2.30 7.31 -14.46
C ARG A 32 -1.35 8.50 -14.71
N PRO A 33 -1.83 9.75 -14.87
CA PRO A 33 -0.93 10.91 -14.99
C PRO A 33 0.01 11.07 -13.81
N LEU A 34 -0.47 10.82 -12.58
CA LEU A 34 0.36 10.90 -11.37
C LEU A 34 1.50 9.87 -11.40
N VAL A 35 1.20 8.62 -11.75
CA VAL A 35 2.19 7.55 -11.86
C VAL A 35 3.18 7.82 -12.99
N ASP A 36 2.71 8.27 -14.16
CA ASP A 36 3.56 8.49 -15.34
C ASP A 36 4.66 9.56 -15.11
N VAL A 37 4.41 10.55 -14.25
CA VAL A 37 5.41 11.59 -13.87
C VAL A 37 6.19 11.25 -12.59
N GLY A 38 5.86 10.13 -11.95
CA GLY A 38 6.45 9.67 -10.70
C GLY A 38 7.84 9.02 -10.86
N ARG A 39 8.13 8.05 -10.00
CA ARG A 39 9.32 7.20 -10.05
C ARG A 39 8.89 5.76 -10.29
N CYS A 40 9.72 5.05 -11.04
CA CYS A 40 9.56 3.64 -11.39
C CYS A 40 10.67 2.87 -10.66
N LEU A 41 10.33 2.24 -9.54
CA LEU A 41 11.29 1.73 -8.56
C LEU A 41 11.54 0.24 -8.70
N ASP A 42 12.78 -0.18 -8.53
CA ASP A 42 13.12 -1.60 -8.40
C ASP A 42 12.62 -2.16 -7.05
N ALA A 43 11.86 -3.25 -7.12
CA ALA A 43 11.40 -4.04 -5.98
C ALA A 43 12.21 -5.34 -5.78
N THR A 44 13.07 -5.71 -6.73
CA THR A 44 13.87 -6.95 -6.69
C THR A 44 15.07 -6.83 -5.77
N LEU A 45 15.63 -5.62 -5.62
CA LEU A 45 16.82 -5.31 -4.81
C LEU A 45 18.05 -6.13 -5.20
N GLY A 46 18.05 -6.72 -6.40
CA GLY A 46 19.08 -7.64 -6.87
C GLY A 46 19.16 -8.96 -6.08
N VAL A 47 18.12 -9.32 -5.33
CA VAL A 47 18.05 -10.58 -4.58
C VAL A 47 17.24 -11.61 -5.38
N PRO A 48 17.72 -12.85 -5.56
CA PRO A 48 16.98 -13.91 -6.25
C PRO A 48 15.60 -14.17 -5.65
N GLY A 49 14.64 -14.53 -6.50
CA GLY A 49 13.25 -14.76 -6.13
C GLY A 49 12.33 -13.62 -6.59
N LEU A 50 11.03 -13.80 -6.36
CA LEU A 50 10.04 -12.78 -6.69
C LEU A 50 9.82 -11.87 -5.48
N PRO A 51 9.77 -10.54 -5.64
CA PRO A 51 9.35 -9.61 -4.60
C PRO A 51 8.06 -10.05 -3.90
N GLN A 52 7.97 -9.83 -2.58
CA GLN A 52 6.84 -10.26 -1.73
C GLN A 52 6.37 -9.12 -0.82
N SER A 53 5.08 -9.10 -0.44
CA SER A 53 4.49 -8.03 0.37
C SER A 53 5.19 -7.84 1.72
N GLY A 54 5.54 -8.92 2.41
CA GLY A 54 6.15 -8.85 3.74
C GLY A 54 7.46 -8.06 3.74
N THR A 55 8.42 -8.44 2.90
CA THR A 55 9.70 -7.74 2.77
C THR A 55 9.57 -6.41 2.04
N GLY A 56 8.70 -6.30 1.03
CA GLY A 56 8.49 -5.06 0.28
C GLY A 56 7.89 -3.95 1.15
N GLN A 57 6.82 -4.23 1.88
CA GLN A 57 6.22 -3.29 2.85
C GLN A 57 7.20 -2.95 3.97
N ALA A 58 7.96 -3.94 4.46
CA ALA A 58 8.99 -3.67 5.48
C ALA A 58 10.08 -2.72 4.96
N CYS A 59 10.48 -2.81 3.69
CA CYS A 59 11.43 -1.86 3.08
C CYS A 59 10.87 -0.43 3.10
N TRP A 60 9.61 -0.24 2.70
CA TRP A 60 8.94 1.05 2.74
C TRP A 60 8.81 1.60 4.16
N LEU A 61 8.37 0.76 5.10
CA LEU A 61 8.11 1.17 6.48
C LEU A 61 9.41 1.48 7.23
N THR A 62 10.55 0.88 6.88
CA THR A 62 11.78 1.02 7.68
C THR A 62 12.86 1.83 6.98
N GLY A 63 12.85 1.91 5.65
CA GLY A 63 13.99 2.37 4.87
C GLY A 63 15.20 1.42 4.94
N ARG A 64 14.98 0.17 5.39
CA ARG A 64 15.95 -0.91 5.50
C ARG A 64 15.76 -1.90 4.36
N ASP A 65 16.84 -2.55 3.93
CA ASP A 65 16.73 -3.69 3.02
C ASP A 65 16.25 -4.93 3.76
N ALA A 66 14.93 -5.02 3.92
CA ALA A 66 14.28 -6.12 4.63
C ALA A 66 14.45 -7.48 3.92
N VAL A 67 14.68 -7.47 2.61
CA VAL A 67 14.95 -8.68 1.83
C VAL A 67 16.32 -9.26 2.23
N ARG A 68 17.37 -8.42 2.29
CA ARG A 68 18.69 -8.85 2.77
C ARG A 68 18.68 -9.25 4.24
N VAL A 69 17.90 -8.56 5.09
CA VAL A 69 17.72 -8.94 6.51
C VAL A 69 17.09 -10.33 6.64
N MET A 70 16.17 -10.70 5.73
CA MET A 70 15.55 -12.03 5.70
C MET A 70 16.40 -13.08 4.97
N GLY A 71 17.29 -12.66 4.07
CA GLY A 71 18.05 -13.53 3.17
C GLY A 71 17.29 -13.94 1.91
N GLU A 72 15.99 -13.61 1.82
CA GLU A 72 15.11 -13.91 0.70
C GLU A 72 13.92 -12.94 0.69
N HIS A 73 13.20 -12.90 -0.44
CA HIS A 73 11.89 -12.25 -0.49
C HIS A 73 10.88 -13.07 0.31
N PHE A 74 10.15 -12.44 1.22
CA PHE A 74 9.29 -13.16 2.17
C PHE A 74 7.98 -12.41 2.42
N GLY A 75 6.88 -13.15 2.53
CA GLY A 75 5.54 -12.58 2.78
C GLY A 75 4.45 -13.64 2.79
N PRO A 76 3.18 -13.23 2.93
CA PRO A 76 2.70 -11.84 3.02
C PRO A 76 2.81 -11.24 4.44
N HIS A 77 2.79 -12.06 5.49
CA HIS A 77 2.89 -11.58 6.88
C HIS A 77 4.35 -11.50 7.37
N PRO A 78 4.73 -10.53 8.21
CA PRO A 78 6.07 -10.46 8.76
C PRO A 78 6.32 -11.64 9.71
N GLY A 79 7.34 -12.44 9.41
CA GLY A 79 7.88 -13.47 10.30
C GLY A 79 8.66 -12.87 11.48
N PRO A 80 9.15 -13.67 12.44
CA PRO A 80 9.78 -13.18 13.67
C PRO A 80 10.95 -12.21 13.46
N THR A 81 11.72 -12.38 12.39
CA THR A 81 12.83 -11.46 12.04
C THR A 81 12.30 -10.11 11.57
N LEU A 82 11.34 -10.07 10.63
CA LEU A 82 10.71 -8.82 10.20
C LEU A 82 9.94 -8.13 11.32
N GLN A 83 9.30 -8.89 12.22
CA GLN A 83 8.61 -8.32 13.37
C GLN A 83 9.57 -7.54 14.27
N ARG A 84 10.76 -8.10 14.58
CA ARG A 84 11.80 -7.40 15.35
C ARG A 84 12.26 -6.12 14.67
N LEU A 85 12.45 -6.17 13.35
CA LEU A 85 12.82 -4.98 12.56
C LEU A 85 11.71 -3.91 12.62
N LEU A 86 10.46 -4.28 12.33
CA LEU A 86 9.33 -3.36 12.33
C LEU A 86 9.05 -2.75 13.71
N GLN A 87 9.25 -3.51 14.80
CA GLN A 87 9.07 -3.02 16.17
C GLN A 87 10.01 -1.87 16.54
N VAL A 88 11.17 -1.78 15.89
CA VAL A 88 12.20 -0.79 16.21
C VAL A 88 12.24 0.32 15.16
N GLU A 89 12.17 -0.05 13.88
CA GLU A 89 12.50 0.84 12.78
C GLU A 89 11.31 1.31 11.95
N ALA A 90 10.11 0.75 12.14
CA ALA A 90 8.98 1.13 11.31
C ALA A 90 8.62 2.62 11.49
N LEU A 91 8.27 3.27 10.39
CA LEU A 91 7.93 4.68 10.31
C LEU A 91 6.89 5.11 11.36
N PRO A 92 5.74 4.43 11.54
CA PRO A 92 4.80 4.80 12.59
C PRO A 92 5.39 4.70 14.00
N VAL A 93 6.29 3.74 14.27
CA VAL A 93 6.97 3.61 15.57
C VAL A 93 7.86 4.83 15.81
N ARG A 94 8.70 5.15 14.84
CA ARG A 94 9.66 6.26 14.93
C ARG A 94 8.95 7.61 15.01
N LEU A 95 7.86 7.78 14.27
CA LEU A 95 7.03 8.99 14.33
C LEU A 95 6.31 9.12 15.68
N ALA A 96 5.73 8.03 16.22
CA ALA A 96 5.11 8.06 17.54
C ALA A 96 6.12 8.40 18.64
N GLN A 97 7.34 7.86 18.58
CA GLN A 97 8.44 8.23 19.48
C GLN A 97 8.84 9.70 19.37
N ALA A 98 8.75 10.28 18.17
CA ALA A 98 8.93 11.71 17.93
C ALA A 98 7.69 12.56 18.25
N SER A 99 6.67 11.99 18.89
CA SER A 99 5.40 12.64 19.24
C SER A 99 4.58 13.16 18.04
N ALA A 100 4.82 12.62 16.84
CA ALA A 100 4.00 12.92 15.67
C ALA A 100 2.66 12.16 15.72
N ARG A 101 1.63 12.77 15.14
CA ARG A 101 0.28 12.20 15.06
C ARG A 101 0.19 11.33 13.82
N VAL A 102 -0.05 10.04 14.00
CA VAL A 102 -0.05 9.06 12.90
C VAL A 102 -1.27 8.15 13.01
N ALA A 103 -1.90 7.85 11.88
CA ALA A 103 -3.09 7.00 11.84
C ALA A 103 -3.07 6.03 10.65
N LEU A 104 -3.61 4.82 10.86
CA LEU A 104 -3.89 3.85 9.81
C LEU A 104 -5.38 3.92 9.52
N GLY A 105 -5.74 4.41 8.34
CA GLY A 105 -7.13 4.67 7.96
C GLY A 105 -7.90 3.45 7.44
N ASN A 106 -7.33 2.26 7.55
CA ASN A 106 -7.99 1.02 7.12
C ASN A 106 -9.13 0.61 8.06
N GLU A 107 -10.19 0.06 7.48
CA GLU A 107 -11.25 -0.60 8.23
C GLU A 107 -10.87 -2.06 8.53
N TYR A 108 -10.89 -2.42 9.81
CA TYR A 108 -10.78 -3.80 10.29
C TYR A 108 -12.08 -4.24 10.95
N VAL A 109 -12.70 -5.30 10.45
CA VAL A 109 -13.99 -5.81 10.97
C VAL A 109 -13.81 -6.55 12.31
N PRO A 110 -14.85 -6.68 13.16
CA PRO A 110 -14.76 -7.41 14.43
C PRO A 110 -14.19 -8.83 14.32
N ALA A 111 -14.52 -9.55 13.23
CA ALA A 111 -13.99 -10.89 12.98
C ALA A 111 -12.45 -10.91 12.82
N TYR A 112 -11.85 -9.82 12.32
CA TYR A 112 -10.39 -9.68 12.24
C TYR A 112 -9.77 -9.64 13.64
N PHE A 113 -10.34 -8.85 14.56
CA PHE A 113 -9.87 -8.78 15.96
C PHE A 113 -10.04 -10.14 16.68
N GLN A 114 -11.19 -10.80 16.51
CA GLN A 114 -11.41 -12.14 17.05
C GLN A 114 -10.40 -13.16 16.52
N ALA A 115 -10.02 -13.08 15.24
CA ALA A 115 -8.99 -13.93 14.66
C ALA A 115 -7.59 -13.67 15.24
N LEU A 116 -7.29 -12.43 15.64
CA LEU A 116 -6.04 -12.09 16.33
C LEU A 116 -6.03 -12.58 17.78
N GLU A 117 -7.15 -12.45 18.50
CA GLU A 117 -7.30 -12.83 19.90
C GLU A 117 -7.37 -14.35 20.12
N SER A 118 -8.04 -15.06 19.21
CA SER A 118 -8.26 -16.52 19.32
C SER A 118 -6.99 -17.36 19.19
N GLY A 119 -5.87 -16.77 18.75
CA GLY A 119 -4.54 -17.36 18.87
C GLY A 119 -4.37 -18.76 18.25
N ALA A 120 -5.21 -19.14 17.28
CA ALA A 120 -5.17 -20.45 16.63
C ALA A 120 -3.85 -20.61 15.85
N GLY A 121 -2.84 -21.12 16.56
CA GLY A 121 -1.43 -21.15 16.20
C GLY A 121 -0.71 -19.85 16.59
N ARG A 122 0.40 -19.94 17.33
CA ARG A 122 1.30 -18.86 17.80
C ARG A 122 1.94 -17.97 16.69
N ARG A 123 1.30 -17.85 15.52
CA ARG A 123 1.79 -17.17 14.33
C ARG A 123 1.05 -15.85 14.12
N ASN A 124 1.81 -14.79 13.83
CA ASN A 124 1.27 -13.49 13.44
C ASN A 124 0.37 -13.63 12.20
N ARG A 125 -0.79 -12.97 12.23
CA ARG A 125 -1.74 -12.89 11.10
C ARG A 125 -1.95 -11.46 10.59
N MET A 126 -1.25 -10.48 11.16
CA MET A 126 -1.27 -9.10 10.67
C MET A 126 -0.28 -8.94 9.52
N GLY A 127 -0.67 -8.21 8.47
CA GLY A 127 0.27 -7.65 7.50
C GLY A 127 1.22 -6.62 8.15
N CYS A 128 2.20 -6.11 7.39
CA CYS A 128 3.24 -5.25 7.94
C CYS A 128 2.69 -3.91 8.47
N PHE A 129 1.71 -3.31 7.78
CA PHE A 129 1.07 -2.07 8.24
C PHE A 129 0.34 -2.22 9.58
N PRO A 130 -0.69 -3.09 9.73
CA PRO A 130 -1.37 -3.24 11.01
C PRO A 130 -0.41 -3.68 12.12
N PHE A 131 0.59 -4.52 11.81
CA PHE A 131 1.62 -4.88 12.77
C PHE A 131 2.43 -3.66 13.25
N ALA A 132 2.94 -2.84 12.32
CA ALA A 132 3.78 -1.69 12.63
C ALA A 132 3.02 -0.61 13.42
N PHE A 133 1.76 -0.36 13.08
CA PHE A 133 0.92 0.58 13.82
C PHE A 133 0.62 0.09 15.25
N ARG A 134 0.36 -1.21 15.43
CA ARG A 134 0.22 -1.80 16.77
C ARG A 134 1.53 -1.74 17.56
N ALA A 135 2.68 -1.97 16.91
CA ALA A 135 3.99 -1.84 17.54
C ALA A 135 4.28 -0.39 17.98
N ALA A 136 3.72 0.61 17.27
CA ALA A 136 3.78 2.02 17.65
C ALA A 136 2.83 2.40 18.81
N GLY A 137 2.08 1.44 19.35
CA GLY A 137 1.06 1.69 20.38
C GLY A 137 -0.23 2.34 19.85
N LEU A 138 -0.42 2.37 18.52
CA LEU A 138 -1.57 2.99 17.88
C LEU A 138 -2.70 1.95 17.68
N PRO A 139 -3.98 2.36 17.81
CA PRO A 139 -5.11 1.47 17.57
C PRO A 139 -5.28 1.18 16.07
N LEU A 140 -5.80 -0.01 15.76
CA LEU A 140 -6.51 -0.23 14.50
C LEU A 140 -7.91 0.37 14.64
N ASN A 141 -8.50 0.87 13.55
CA ASN A 141 -9.74 1.66 13.56
C ASN A 141 -9.65 2.89 14.48
N PRO A 142 -8.68 3.80 14.27
CA PRO A 142 -8.54 5.00 15.10
C PRO A 142 -9.83 5.85 15.08
N PRO A 143 -10.29 6.33 16.24
CA PRO A 143 -11.50 7.14 16.32
C PRO A 143 -11.33 8.45 15.56
N GLY A 144 -12.40 8.92 14.92
CA GLY A 144 -12.39 10.18 14.15
C GLY A 144 -11.77 10.07 12.75
N VAL A 145 -11.19 8.91 12.39
CA VAL A 145 -10.69 8.68 11.03
C VAL A 145 -11.80 8.05 10.17
N PRO A 146 -12.09 8.57 8.98
CA PRO A 146 -13.04 7.95 8.05
C PRO A 146 -12.43 6.66 7.49
N LEU A 147 -12.73 5.54 8.13
CA LEU A 147 -12.14 4.24 7.81
C LEU A 147 -12.49 3.80 6.39
N LEU A 148 -11.53 3.16 5.73
CA LEU A 148 -11.64 2.69 4.35
C LEU A 148 -11.37 1.19 4.27
N GLY A 149 -12.32 0.41 3.77
CA GLY A 149 -12.10 -0.99 3.44
C GLY A 149 -11.14 -1.13 2.26
N ALA A 150 -10.14 -2.00 2.38
CA ALA A 150 -9.10 -2.18 1.36
C ALA A 150 -9.62 -2.72 0.02
N THR A 151 -10.81 -3.34 -0.01
CA THR A 151 -11.47 -3.78 -1.26
C THR A 151 -12.10 -2.63 -2.04
N LEU A 152 -12.18 -1.43 -1.45
CA LEU A 152 -12.79 -0.24 -2.02
C LEU A 152 -14.22 -0.46 -2.50
N GLY A 153 -14.98 -1.33 -1.81
CA GLY A 153 -16.37 -1.65 -2.15
C GLY A 153 -16.53 -2.78 -3.19
N LEU A 154 -15.48 -3.55 -3.46
CA LEU A 154 -15.57 -4.84 -4.15
C LEU A 154 -15.81 -5.97 -3.15
N GLY A 155 -16.49 -7.03 -3.59
CA GLY A 155 -16.59 -8.27 -2.83
C GLY A 155 -15.21 -8.88 -2.57
N TYR A 156 -15.08 -9.68 -1.51
CA TYR A 156 -13.79 -10.27 -1.08
C TYR A 156 -13.37 -11.51 -1.89
N ALA A 157 -14.32 -12.18 -2.54
CA ALA A 157 -14.09 -13.42 -3.30
C ALA A 157 -14.76 -13.35 -4.66
N ARG A 158 -14.34 -14.22 -5.58
CA ARG A 158 -14.94 -14.37 -6.92
C ARG A 158 -16.47 -14.50 -6.84
N PRO A 159 -17.23 -13.79 -7.69
CA PRO A 159 -16.78 -12.96 -8.83
C PRO A 159 -16.39 -11.50 -8.48
N TRP A 160 -16.04 -11.20 -7.22
CA TRP A 160 -15.68 -9.85 -6.70
C TRP A 160 -16.65 -8.75 -7.14
N ALA A 161 -17.95 -9.06 -7.08
CA ALA A 161 -19.00 -8.15 -7.50
C ALA A 161 -18.86 -6.80 -6.78
N ALA A 162 -19.05 -5.72 -7.53
CA ALA A 162 -19.11 -4.38 -6.98
C ALA A 162 -20.36 -4.23 -6.10
N VAL A 163 -20.21 -3.54 -4.97
CA VAL A 163 -21.33 -3.11 -4.15
C VAL A 163 -21.89 -1.82 -4.75
N GLY A 164 -23.17 -1.85 -5.15
CA GLY A 164 -23.86 -0.72 -5.75
C GLY A 164 -23.52 -0.47 -7.22
N GLU A 165 -24.23 0.49 -7.82
CA GLU A 165 -23.94 0.95 -9.18
C GLU A 165 -22.58 1.63 -9.25
N GLU A 166 -21.86 1.41 -10.35
CA GLU A 166 -20.46 1.83 -10.47
C GLU A 166 -20.28 3.35 -10.31
N GLY A 167 -21.07 4.16 -10.99
CA GLY A 167 -21.00 5.62 -10.86
C GLY A 167 -21.20 6.09 -9.42
N ALA A 168 -22.23 5.59 -8.75
CA ALA A 168 -22.49 5.92 -7.35
C ALA A 168 -21.37 5.47 -6.40
N ALA A 169 -20.74 4.31 -6.67
CA ALA A 169 -19.62 3.81 -5.90
C ALA A 169 -18.35 4.67 -6.08
N LEU A 170 -18.05 5.11 -7.31
CA LEU A 170 -16.93 6.02 -7.59
C LEU A 170 -17.14 7.40 -6.95
N ASP A 171 -18.37 7.93 -7.01
CA ASP A 171 -18.71 9.19 -6.33
C ASP A 171 -18.57 9.08 -4.80
N ALA A 172 -18.96 7.93 -4.22
CA ALA A 172 -18.78 7.68 -2.80
C ALA A 172 -17.30 7.66 -2.40
N LEU A 173 -16.44 7.01 -3.19
CA LEU A 173 -14.99 6.99 -2.95
C LEU A 173 -14.36 8.37 -3.13
N THR A 174 -14.83 9.16 -4.09
CA THR A 174 -14.39 10.56 -4.25
C THR A 174 -14.74 11.38 -3.01
N ARG A 175 -15.97 11.26 -2.48
CA ARG A 175 -16.35 11.91 -1.21
C ARG A 175 -15.53 11.40 -0.02
N HIS A 176 -15.21 10.11 0.00
CA HIS A 176 -14.39 9.50 1.05
C HIS A 176 -12.95 10.03 1.02
N GLY A 177 -12.36 10.17 -0.18
CA GLY A 177 -11.05 10.80 -0.38
C GLY A 177 -11.02 12.23 0.15
N ALA A 178 -12.07 13.02 -0.13
CA ALA A 178 -12.19 14.37 0.41
C ALA A 178 -12.34 14.38 1.96
N ALA A 179 -12.96 13.36 2.55
CA ALA A 179 -13.04 13.23 4.01
C ALA A 179 -11.68 12.90 4.63
N LEU A 180 -10.94 11.95 4.05
CA LEU A 180 -9.57 11.63 4.45
C LEU A 180 -8.64 12.85 4.34
N ALA A 181 -8.78 13.66 3.29
CA ALA A 181 -8.02 14.91 3.13
C ALA A 181 -8.25 15.90 4.28
N ARG A 182 -9.49 16.00 4.79
CA ARG A 182 -9.81 16.83 5.95
C ARG A 182 -9.15 16.28 7.22
N THR A 183 -9.27 14.97 7.47
CA THR A 183 -8.60 14.30 8.59
C THR A 183 -7.08 14.43 8.53
N ALA A 184 -6.49 14.46 7.33
CA ALA A 184 -5.05 14.65 7.14
C ALA A 184 -4.56 16.01 7.66
N THR A 185 -5.43 17.00 7.88
CA THR A 185 -5.04 18.27 8.53
C THR A 185 -4.80 18.12 10.05
N GLU A 186 -5.29 17.03 10.64
CA GLU A 186 -5.24 16.74 12.07
C GLU A 186 -4.17 15.69 12.44
N VAL A 187 -3.47 15.14 11.45
CA VAL A 187 -2.38 14.17 11.64
C VAL A 187 -1.18 14.57 10.78
N ASP A 188 0.01 14.06 11.10
CA ASP A 188 1.22 14.27 10.32
C ASP A 188 1.33 13.23 9.19
N LEU A 189 0.88 11.99 9.45
CA LEU A 189 0.79 10.90 8.48
C LEU A 189 -0.52 10.12 8.63
N LEU A 190 -1.25 9.98 7.52
CA LEU A 190 -2.39 9.09 7.38
C LEU A 190 -2.07 8.00 6.35
N ALA A 191 -1.83 6.78 6.81
CA ALA A 191 -1.52 5.66 5.92
C ALA A 191 -2.77 4.84 5.59
N LEU A 192 -2.82 4.29 4.37
CA LEU A 192 -3.82 3.35 3.90
C LEU A 192 -3.12 2.17 3.21
N ASP A 193 -3.26 0.99 3.79
CA ASP A 193 -2.77 -0.29 3.30
C ASP A 193 -3.82 -0.94 2.37
N LEU A 194 -3.67 -0.77 1.07
CA LEU A 194 -4.65 -1.21 0.07
C LEU A 194 -4.21 -2.55 -0.52
N TRP A 195 -4.36 -3.61 0.29
CA TRP A 195 -3.88 -4.97 -0.01
C TRP A 195 -4.62 -5.73 -1.13
N PHE A 196 -5.76 -5.20 -1.59
CA PHE A 196 -6.65 -5.96 -2.47
C PHE A 196 -6.11 -6.17 -3.89
N GLY A 197 -5.16 -5.33 -4.34
CA GLY A 197 -4.51 -5.50 -5.63
C GLY A 197 -3.79 -6.84 -5.76
N ASP A 198 -3.03 -7.22 -4.74
CA ASP A 198 -2.33 -8.49 -4.66
C ASP A 198 -3.27 -9.71 -4.71
N LEU A 199 -4.38 -9.66 -3.96
CA LEU A 199 -5.40 -10.71 -3.98
C LEU A 199 -5.97 -10.93 -5.39
N LEU A 200 -6.25 -9.84 -6.11
CA LEU A 200 -6.73 -9.91 -7.49
C LEU A 200 -5.64 -10.40 -8.45
N GLY A 201 -4.38 -10.01 -8.23
CA GLY A 201 -3.23 -10.47 -9.00
C GLY A 201 -3.05 -11.99 -8.94
N HIS A 202 -3.16 -12.58 -7.75
CA HIS A 202 -3.09 -14.04 -7.55
C HIS A 202 -4.17 -14.85 -8.26
N ALA A 203 -5.20 -14.18 -8.77
CA ALA A 203 -6.23 -14.80 -9.57
C ALA A 203 -5.89 -14.91 -11.06
N GLY A 204 -4.74 -14.42 -11.50
CA GLY A 204 -4.25 -14.57 -12.86
C GLY A 204 -4.02 -16.02 -13.29
N ALA A 205 -3.88 -16.22 -14.59
CA ALA A 205 -3.61 -17.50 -15.24
C ALA A 205 -3.14 -17.26 -16.69
N PRO A 206 -2.46 -18.23 -17.35
CA PRO A 206 -2.02 -18.06 -18.74
C PRO A 206 -3.15 -17.59 -19.67
N ASP A 207 -4.34 -18.18 -19.50
CA ASP A 207 -5.60 -17.65 -20.02
C ASP A 207 -6.21 -16.71 -18.98
N VAL A 208 -6.00 -15.40 -19.18
CA VAL A 208 -6.39 -14.36 -18.21
C VAL A 208 -7.90 -14.47 -17.89
N PRO A 209 -8.29 -14.71 -16.63
CA PRO A 209 -9.70 -14.77 -16.27
C PRO A 209 -10.38 -13.41 -16.43
N GLY A 210 -11.46 -13.36 -17.20
CA GLY A 210 -12.17 -12.11 -17.50
C GLY A 210 -12.76 -11.42 -16.27
N ASP A 211 -13.20 -12.19 -15.27
CA ASP A 211 -13.70 -11.67 -13.99
C ASP A 211 -12.58 -11.00 -13.17
N ALA A 212 -11.39 -11.61 -13.12
CA ALA A 212 -10.21 -11.03 -12.46
C ALA A 212 -9.74 -9.75 -13.16
N LEU A 213 -9.70 -9.73 -14.50
CA LEU A 213 -9.36 -8.52 -15.26
C LEU A 213 -10.37 -7.40 -15.02
N ALA A 214 -11.67 -7.71 -15.03
CA ALA A 214 -12.72 -6.74 -14.75
C ALA A 214 -12.63 -6.19 -13.32
N ALA A 215 -12.39 -7.07 -12.33
CA ALA A 215 -12.22 -6.67 -10.93
C ALA A 215 -10.97 -5.81 -10.73
N GLY A 216 -9.83 -6.17 -11.34
CA GLY A 216 -8.58 -5.38 -11.31
C GLY A 216 -8.76 -4.01 -11.93
N ARG A 217 -9.46 -3.92 -13.07
CA ARG A 217 -9.77 -2.65 -13.72
C ARG A 217 -10.68 -1.78 -12.85
N SER A 218 -11.72 -2.36 -12.28
CA SER A 218 -12.62 -1.69 -11.33
C SER A 218 -11.86 -1.21 -10.08
N TYR A 219 -10.95 -2.02 -9.54
CA TYR A 219 -10.12 -1.66 -8.40
C TYR A 219 -9.26 -0.42 -8.69
N LEU A 220 -8.56 -0.36 -9.83
CA LEU A 220 -7.77 0.83 -10.18
C LEU A 220 -8.64 2.08 -10.41
N ARG A 221 -9.84 1.94 -10.98
CA ARG A 221 -10.80 3.08 -11.09
C ARG A 221 -11.28 3.57 -9.72
N ARG A 222 -11.39 2.68 -8.75
CA ARG A 222 -11.75 3.01 -7.37
C ARG A 222 -10.61 3.70 -6.64
N VAL A 223 -9.36 3.28 -6.86
CA VAL A 223 -8.16 4.01 -6.40
C VAL A 223 -8.09 5.40 -7.05
N ASP A 224 -8.36 5.50 -8.35
CA ASP A 224 -8.40 6.77 -9.10
C ASP A 224 -9.45 7.74 -8.54
N ALA A 225 -10.66 7.27 -8.23
CA ALA A 225 -11.72 8.08 -7.62
C ALA A 225 -11.35 8.56 -6.20
N LEU A 226 -10.81 7.66 -5.37
CA LEU A 226 -10.31 8.02 -4.03
C LEU A 226 -9.22 9.10 -4.11
N LEU A 227 -8.25 8.92 -4.99
CA LEU A 227 -7.16 9.86 -5.24
C LEU A 227 -7.68 11.21 -5.76
N SER A 228 -8.66 11.19 -6.67
CA SER A 228 -9.32 12.39 -7.17
C SER A 228 -9.96 13.21 -6.05
N GLY A 229 -10.64 12.54 -5.11
CA GLY A 229 -11.21 13.16 -3.92
C GLY A 229 -10.16 13.78 -2.99
N LEU A 230 -9.06 13.07 -2.75
CA LEU A 230 -7.93 13.54 -1.93
C LEU A 230 -7.31 14.81 -2.53
N LEU A 231 -6.95 14.77 -3.81
CA LEU A 231 -6.30 15.89 -4.50
C LEU A 231 -7.25 17.07 -4.70
N GLY A 232 -8.52 16.81 -5.03
CA GLY A 232 -9.54 17.86 -5.17
C GLY A 232 -9.80 18.62 -3.87
N ALA A 233 -9.54 18.00 -2.71
CA ALA A 233 -9.59 18.63 -1.40
C ALA A 233 -8.24 19.23 -0.93
N GLY A 234 -7.21 19.21 -1.79
CA GLY A 234 -5.90 19.82 -1.52
C GLY A 234 -4.98 19.02 -0.60
N ALA A 235 -5.18 17.70 -0.47
CA ALA A 235 -4.29 16.86 0.32
C ALA A 235 -2.88 16.76 -0.29
N ARG A 236 -1.88 16.62 0.57
CA ARG A 236 -0.55 16.13 0.18
C ARG A 236 -0.64 14.61 0.13
N VAL A 237 -0.33 14.00 -1.00
CA VAL A 237 -0.55 12.58 -1.23
C VAL A 237 0.71 11.93 -1.77
N VAL A 238 0.96 10.70 -1.33
CA VAL A 238 1.94 9.79 -1.94
C VAL A 238 1.26 8.45 -2.22
N VAL A 239 1.54 7.90 -3.40
CA VAL A 239 1.15 6.56 -3.84
C VAL A 239 2.43 5.74 -3.98
N SER A 240 2.44 4.54 -3.41
CA SER A 240 3.54 3.58 -3.59
C SER A 240 3.00 2.18 -3.88
N SER A 241 3.84 1.30 -4.39
CA SER A 241 3.63 -0.14 -4.27
C SER A 241 4.90 -0.87 -3.82
N ASP A 242 4.72 -2.03 -3.21
CA ASP A 242 5.76 -2.87 -2.63
C ASP A 242 6.32 -3.92 -3.60
N HIS A 243 5.49 -4.43 -4.53
CA HIS A 243 5.89 -5.30 -5.63
C HIS A 243 4.89 -5.30 -6.80
N GLY A 244 5.25 -5.97 -7.90
CA GLY A 244 4.34 -6.26 -9.01
C GLY A 244 3.53 -7.54 -8.81
N ASN A 245 2.29 -7.54 -9.31
CA ASN A 245 1.39 -8.68 -9.41
C ASN A 245 0.22 -8.35 -10.37
N LEU A 246 -0.65 -7.41 -9.99
CA LEU A 246 -1.91 -7.09 -10.66
C LEU A 246 -1.74 -6.58 -12.11
N GLU A 247 -0.58 -5.99 -12.43
CA GLU A 247 -0.28 -5.52 -13.78
C GLU A 247 -0.19 -6.66 -14.80
N ASP A 248 0.16 -7.88 -14.38
CA ASP A 248 0.26 -9.04 -15.28
C ASP A 248 -0.54 -10.24 -14.78
N LEU A 249 -1.84 -10.25 -15.13
CA LEU A 249 -2.75 -11.35 -14.81
C LEU A 249 -2.52 -12.62 -15.66
N ARG A 250 -1.47 -12.69 -16.50
CA ARG A 250 -1.12 -13.91 -17.24
C ARG A 250 -0.39 -14.95 -16.36
N THR A 251 -0.02 -14.56 -15.14
CA THR A 251 0.62 -15.41 -14.13
C THR A 251 -0.19 -15.42 -12.83
N LYS A 252 0.01 -16.44 -12.01
CA LYS A 252 -0.54 -16.53 -10.64
C LYS A 252 0.40 -15.94 -9.57
N GLY A 253 1.68 -15.90 -9.89
CA GLY A 253 2.72 -15.39 -8.99
C GLY A 253 2.95 -13.91 -9.19
N HIS A 254 3.65 -13.30 -8.25
CA HIS A 254 4.14 -11.94 -8.38
C HIS A 254 5.09 -11.81 -9.58
N THR A 255 5.45 -10.58 -9.91
CA THR A 255 6.34 -10.28 -11.04
C THR A 255 7.61 -9.57 -10.57
N THR A 256 8.54 -9.38 -11.50
CA THR A 256 9.71 -8.51 -11.32
C THR A 256 9.47 -7.10 -11.87
N ALA A 257 8.21 -6.73 -12.14
CA ALA A 257 7.89 -5.37 -12.57
C ALA A 257 8.37 -4.37 -11.53
N ARG A 258 8.90 -3.23 -12.01
CA ARG A 258 9.15 -2.08 -11.16
C ARG A 258 7.81 -1.56 -10.63
N VAL A 259 7.85 -0.80 -9.54
CA VAL A 259 6.65 -0.33 -8.84
C VAL A 259 6.53 1.20 -8.85
N PRO A 260 5.30 1.74 -8.83
CA PRO A 260 5.09 3.18 -8.77
C PRO A 260 5.51 3.78 -7.43
N PHE A 261 6.10 4.96 -7.49
CA PHE A 261 6.22 5.90 -6.38
C PHE A 261 5.97 7.32 -6.90
N ALA A 262 4.81 7.88 -6.55
CA ALA A 262 4.35 9.14 -7.09
C ALA A 262 3.63 9.97 -6.02
N GLY A 263 3.54 11.28 -6.19
CA GLY A 263 2.91 12.12 -5.18
C GLY A 263 2.78 13.58 -5.56
N VAL A 264 1.92 14.28 -4.81
CA VAL A 264 1.65 15.72 -4.93
C VAL A 264 1.88 16.36 -3.57
N GLY A 265 2.57 17.50 -3.55
CA GLY A 265 2.89 18.22 -2.30
C GLY A 265 3.97 17.54 -1.45
N VAL A 266 4.74 16.62 -2.03
CA VAL A 266 5.87 15.92 -1.40
C VAL A 266 7.09 15.94 -2.34
N ASP A 267 8.29 15.90 -1.78
CA ASP A 267 9.52 15.75 -2.57
C ASP A 267 9.86 14.27 -2.74
N LEU A 268 9.66 13.74 -3.95
CA LEU A 268 9.94 12.34 -4.24
C LEU A 268 11.43 12.02 -4.33
N GLY A 269 12.32 13.02 -4.39
CA GLY A 269 13.75 12.80 -4.61
C GLY A 269 14.03 12.01 -5.89
N GLN A 270 15.09 11.19 -5.86
CA GLN A 270 15.49 10.30 -6.95
C GLN A 270 15.84 8.87 -6.45
N PRO A 271 14.98 8.22 -5.66
CA PRO A 271 15.21 6.85 -5.23
C PRO A 271 15.16 5.91 -6.43
N ARG A 272 15.96 4.85 -6.38
CA ARG A 272 16.04 3.82 -7.43
C ARG A 272 15.24 2.56 -7.07
N ASN A 273 14.97 2.37 -5.78
CA ASN A 273 14.31 1.19 -5.26
C ASN A 273 13.43 1.53 -4.04
N VAL A 274 12.64 0.55 -3.61
CA VAL A 274 11.70 0.69 -2.47
C VAL A 274 12.38 1.04 -1.15
N VAL A 275 13.64 0.65 -0.94
CA VAL A 275 14.41 0.97 0.29
C VAL A 275 14.78 2.45 0.33
N GLU A 276 15.34 2.96 -0.77
CA GLU A 276 15.68 4.38 -0.90
C GLU A 276 14.45 5.27 -0.81
N ALA A 277 13.32 4.83 -1.38
CA ALA A 277 12.07 5.57 -1.31
C ALA A 277 11.45 5.56 0.11
N GLY A 278 11.56 4.45 0.86
CA GLY A 278 11.23 4.40 2.28
C GLY A 278 12.06 5.41 3.11
N ARG A 279 13.34 5.63 2.75
CA ARG A 279 14.18 6.66 3.38
C ARG A 279 13.72 8.08 3.03
N VAL A 280 13.31 8.31 1.78
CA VAL A 280 12.73 9.60 1.35
C VAL A 280 11.47 9.92 2.18
N LEU A 281 10.56 8.96 2.32
CA LEU A 281 9.37 9.09 3.18
C LEU A 281 9.71 9.48 4.61
N ALA A 282 10.66 8.76 5.24
CA ALA A 282 11.10 9.07 6.60
C ALA A 282 11.73 10.47 6.69
N GLY A 283 12.49 10.87 5.67
CA GLY A 283 13.13 12.19 5.59
C GLY A 283 12.16 13.37 5.58
N TRP A 284 10.93 13.20 5.07
CA TRP A 284 9.89 14.24 5.13
C TRP A 284 9.51 14.67 6.55
N PHE A 285 9.78 13.81 7.53
CA PHE A 285 9.51 14.04 8.94
C PHE A 285 10.78 14.36 9.74
N GLY A 286 11.91 14.64 9.07
CA GLY A 286 13.19 14.92 9.72
C GLY A 286 13.81 13.69 10.40
N LEU A 287 13.32 12.48 10.11
CA LEU A 287 13.87 11.26 10.68
C LEU A 287 15.19 10.90 9.96
N PRO A 288 16.26 10.54 10.69
CA PRO A 288 17.51 10.14 10.07
C PRO A 288 17.34 8.85 9.27
N ALA A 289 18.16 8.65 8.23
CA ALA A 289 18.25 7.36 7.57
C ALA A 289 18.67 6.27 8.60
N PRO A 290 18.15 5.04 8.48
CA PRO A 290 18.66 3.93 9.28
C PRO A 290 20.18 3.82 9.11
N LEU A 291 20.90 3.51 10.19
CA LEU A 291 22.34 3.27 10.11
C LEU A 291 22.59 2.12 9.11
N PRO A 292 23.65 2.21 8.28
CA PRO A 292 24.09 1.06 7.49
C PRO A 292 24.33 -0.13 8.41
N ASP A 293 24.14 -1.36 7.92
CA ASP A 293 24.58 -2.52 8.69
C ASP A 293 26.07 -2.39 8.92
N ALA A 294 26.50 -2.59 10.16
CA ALA A 294 27.89 -2.85 10.50
C ALA A 294 28.30 -4.25 10.04
#